data_AF-A0A959UTH6-F1
#
_entry.id   AF-A0A959UTH6-F1
#
_cell.length_a   1.000
_cell.length_b   1.000
_cell.length_c   1.000
_cell.angle_alpha   90.00
_cell.angle_beta   90.00
_cell.angle_gamma   90.00
#
_symmetry.space_group_name_H-M   'P 1'
#
loop_
_entity.id
_entity.type
_entity.pdbx_description
1 polymer ?
#
loop_
_entity_poly.entity_id
_entity_poly.type
_entity_poly.pdbx_seq_one_letter_code
_entity_poly.pdbx_strand_id
1 'polypeptide(L)' 'TGDLEGREHKDLYGNRIRPFEPVNSRAIVPAAEEVEQNPRARSARLRIGERT' A
#
# COMPACT_ATOMS: atom_id res chain seq x y z
N THR A 1 11.80 -2.87 -5.68
CA THR A 1 11.76 -3.66 -6.92
C THR A 1 10.93 -4.89 -6.63
N GLY A 2 9.77 -5.03 -7.26
CA GLY A 2 8.91 -6.20 -7.05
C GLY A 2 9.53 -7.41 -7.74
N ASP A 3 9.58 -8.53 -7.02
CA ASP A 3 10.07 -9.81 -7.55
C ASP A 3 9.26 -10.21 -8.79
N LEU A 4 9.93 -10.24 -9.94
CA LEU A 4 9.37 -10.62 -11.25
C LEU A 4 9.15 -12.13 -11.36
N GLU A 5 9.60 -12.92 -10.38
CA GLU A 5 9.51 -14.38 -10.38
C GLU A 5 8.17 -14.92 -9.82
N GLY A 6 7.27 -14.07 -9.33
CA GLY A 6 5.93 -14.49 -8.90
C GLY A 6 5.89 -15.48 -7.72
N ARG A 7 7.03 -15.72 -7.05
CA ARG A 7 7.11 -16.63 -5.91
C ARG A 7 6.59 -15.91 -4.67
N GLU A 8 5.31 -16.10 -4.38
CA GLU A 8 4.71 -15.63 -3.12
C GLU A 8 5.22 -16.51 -1.97
N HIS A 9 6.15 -15.99 -1.16
CA HIS A 9 6.56 -16.63 0.08
C HIS A 9 5.41 -16.54 1.09
N LYS A 10 4.72 -17.66 1.31
CA LYS A 10 3.62 -17.81 2.28
C LYS A 10 4.09 -18.70 3.42
N ASP A 11 3.66 -18.40 4.64
CA ASP A 11 3.83 -19.29 5.79
C ASP A 11 2.92 -20.53 5.66
N LEU A 12 3.03 -21.46 6.60
CA LEU A 12 2.21 -22.70 6.63
C LEU A 12 0.69 -22.42 6.75
N TYR A 13 0.31 -21.20 7.12
CA TYR A 13 -1.07 -20.73 7.29
C TYR A 13 -1.56 -19.86 6.11
N GLY A 14 -0.73 -19.69 5.07
CA GLY A 14 -1.08 -18.90 3.89
C GLY A 14 -0.87 -17.39 4.04
N ASN A 15 -0.31 -16.92 5.15
CA ASN A 15 0.04 -15.51 5.30
C ASN A 15 1.28 -15.21 4.47
N ARG A 16 1.17 -14.19 3.63
CA ARG A 16 2.31 -13.72 2.84
C ARG A 16 3.35 -13.10 3.78
N ILE A 17 4.55 -13.68 3.80
CA ILE A 17 5.69 -13.12 4.50
C ILE A 17 6.08 -11.85 3.74
N ARG A 18 5.77 -10.72 4.35
CA ARG A 18 6.02 -9.39 3.81
C ARG A 18 7.01 -8.69 4.72
N PRO A 19 8.04 -8.02 4.17
CA PRO A 19 9.04 -7.32 4.98
C PRO A 19 8.47 -6.07 5.68
N PHE A 20 7.27 -5.64 5.31
CA PHE A 20 6.55 -4.55 5.95
C PHE A 20 5.11 -4.96 6.21
N GLU A 21 4.62 -4.72 7.42
CA GLU A 21 3.22 -4.86 7.78
C GLU A 21 2.46 -3.57 7.43
N PRO A 22 1.42 -3.63 6.58
CA PRO A 22 0.64 -2.46 6.22
C PRO A 22 -0.10 -1.93 7.44
N VAL A 23 0.12 -0.66 7.76
CA VAL A 23 -0.57 0.03 8.86
C VAL A 23 -2.06 0.17 8.55
N ASN A 24 -2.40 0.41 7.27
CA ASN A 24 -3.77 0.48 6.78
C ASN A 24 -4.00 -0.54 5.67
N SER A 25 -5.09 -1.31 5.75
CA SER A 25 -5.47 -2.27 4.71
C SER A 25 -5.96 -1.61 3.42
N ARG A 26 -6.44 -0.36 3.50
CA ARG A 26 -6.90 0.44 2.35
C ARG A 26 -5.93 1.60 2.09
N ALA A 27 -5.82 2.00 0.83
CA ALA A 27 -5.05 3.18 0.48
C ALA A 27 -5.74 4.44 1.01
N ILE A 28 -4.95 5.38 1.53
CA ILE A 28 -5.43 6.69 1.94
C ILE A 28 -5.60 7.53 0.67
N VAL A 29 -6.80 8.11 0.54
CA VAL A 29 -7.17 8.99 -0.58
C VAL A 29 -7.20 10.44 -0.12
N PRO A 30 -6.90 11.40 -0.99
CA PRO A 30 -6.97 12.82 -0.65
C PRO A 30 -8.41 13.26 -0.41
N ALA A 31 -8.57 14.27 0.45
CA ALA A 31 -9.86 14.88 0.76
C ALA A 31 -10.39 15.70 -0.41
N ALA A 32 -11.70 15.99 -0.41
CA ALA A 32 -12.33 16.78 -1.47
C ALA A 32 -11.73 18.19 -1.57
N GLU A 33 -11.46 18.86 -0.45
CA GLU A 33 -10.83 20.19 -0.44
C GLU A 33 -9.42 20.17 -1.06
N GLU A 34 -8.65 19.10 -0.81
CA GLU A 34 -7.29 18.95 -1.33
C GLU A 34 -7.28 18.72 -2.85
N VAL A 35 -8.29 18.01 -3.36
CA VAL A 35 -8.50 17.82 -4.81
C VAL A 35 -8.94 19.12 -5.49
N GLU A 36 -9.69 19.97 -4.81
CA GLU A 36 -10.12 21.28 -5.34
C GLU A 36 -8.93 22.25 -5.43
N GLN A 37 -8.10 22.31 -4.39
CA GLN A 37 -6.88 23.14 -4.36
C GLN A 37 -5.78 22.59 -5.27
N ASN A 38 -5.69 21.26 -5.40
CA ASN A 38 -4.72 20.59 -6.25
C ASN A 38 -5.36 19.45 -7.05
N PRO A 39 -5.84 19.73 -8.28
CA PRO A 39 -6.44 18.73 -9.16
C PRO A 39 -5.53 17.53 -9.47
N ARG A 40 -4.19 17.70 -9.37
CA ARG A 40 -3.23 16.60 -9.59
C ARG A 40 -3.25 15.58 -8.44
N ALA A 41 -3.75 15.95 -7.26
CA ALA A 41 -3.87 15.04 -6.13
C ALA A 41 -4.96 13.99 -6.34
N ARG A 42 -5.97 14.22 -7.21
CA ARG A 42 -7.15 13.34 -7.39
C ARG A 42 -6.83 11.84 -7.54
N SER A 43 -5.69 11.49 -8.14
CA SER A 43 -5.28 10.09 -8.37
C SER A 43 -4.29 9.54 -7.33
N ALA A 44 -3.86 10.35 -6.36
CA ALA A 44 -2.92 9.95 -5.33
C ALA A 44 -3.53 8.87 -4.41
N ARG A 45 -2.74 7.85 -4.13
CA ARG A 45 -3.11 6.71 -3.26
C ARG A 45 -1.93 6.42 -2.35
N LEU A 46 -2.01 6.86 -1.10
CA LEU A 46 -0.95 6.67 -0.12
C LEU A 46 -1.09 5.30 0.55
N ARG A 47 0.01 4.55 0.61
CA ARG A 47 0.12 3.25 1.30
C ARG A 47 1.34 3.28 2.21
N ILE A 48 1.18 2.82 3.44
CA ILE A 48 2.20 2.88 4.49
C ILE A 48 2.37 1.47 5.06
N GLY A 49 3.61 1.04 5.27
CA GLY A 49 3.94 -0.19 5.97
C GLY A 49 4.99 0.07 7.03
N GLU A 50 4.85 -0.56 8.18
CA GLU A 50 5.81 -0.58 9.26
C GLU A 50 6.76 -1.78 9.09
N ARG A 51 8.03 -1.62 9.42
CA ARG A 51 9.01 -2.70 9.38
C ARG A 51 9.11 -3.34 10.76
N THR A 52 8.66 -4.58 10.86
CA THR A 52 8.75 -5.41 12.06
C THR A 52 9.95 -6.34 11.99
#